data_AF-A0A645AUL5-F1
#
_entry.id   AF-A0A645AUL5-F1
#
_cell.length_a   1.000
_cell.length_b   1.000
_cell.length_c   1.000
_cell.angle_alpha   90.00
_cell.angle_beta   90.00
_cell.angle_gamma   90.00
#
_symmetry.space_group_name_H-M   'P 1'
#
loop_
_entity.id
_entity.type
_entity.pdbx_description
1 polymer ?
#
loop_
_entity_poly.entity_id
_entity_poly.type
_entity_poly.pdbx_seq_one_letter_code
_entity_poly.pdbx_strand_id
1 'polypeptide(L)'
;MYIDYAYYISNGGTVDNAAFVSLNYRAQRELDRQTSRRISRMETVPECVKLLMIELVNLEAAAGMQALISSPAAASFSNDGMSESYAEPLTADTAAKYRCKLMTTYLEGECDDNGIPLLYRGVDTDVP
;
A
#
# COMPACT_ATOMS: atom_id res chain seq x y z
N MET A 1 1.54 -14.78 -1.12
CA MET A 1 1.12 -13.51 -1.74
C MET A 1 -0.39 -13.49 -1.77
N TYR A 2 -0.99 -12.36 -1.43
CA TYR A 2 -2.45 -12.21 -1.37
C TYR A 2 -3.09 -12.04 -2.75
N ILE A 3 -2.33 -11.48 -3.69
CA ILE A 3 -2.70 -11.36 -5.10
C ILE A 3 -1.56 -11.89 -5.97
N ASP A 4 -1.90 -12.45 -7.12
CA ASP A 4 -0.96 -12.78 -8.19
C ASP A 4 -0.95 -11.69 -9.28
N TYR A 5 -0.03 -11.82 -10.23
CA TYR A 5 0.13 -10.83 -11.29
C TYR A 5 -1.08 -10.79 -12.24
N ALA A 6 -1.74 -11.93 -12.48
CA ALA A 6 -2.89 -11.98 -13.37
C ALA A 6 -4.07 -11.20 -12.77
N TYR A 7 -4.34 -11.42 -11.49
CA TYR A 7 -5.35 -10.69 -10.73
C TYR A 7 -5.00 -9.19 -10.61
N TYR A 8 -3.73 -8.86 -10.40
CA TYR A 8 -3.27 -7.47 -10.36
C TYR A 8 -3.57 -6.73 -11.67
N ILE A 9 -3.18 -7.30 -12.81
CA ILE A 9 -3.41 -6.68 -14.13
C ILE A 9 -4.90 -6.61 -14.48
N SER A 10 -5.68 -7.64 -14.18
CA SER A 10 -7.13 -7.63 -14.47
C SER A 10 -7.90 -6.56 -13.70
N ASN A 11 -7.35 -6.08 -12.59
CA ASN A 11 -8.00 -5.13 -11.69
C ASN A 11 -7.28 -3.76 -11.65
N GLY A 12 -6.62 -3.36 -12.74
CA GLY A 12 -6.07 -2.01 -12.90
C GLY A 12 -4.60 -1.85 -12.50
N GLY A 13 -3.87 -2.95 -12.36
CA GLY A 13 -2.42 -2.93 -12.21
C GLY A 13 -1.70 -2.37 -13.44
N THR A 14 -0.68 -1.55 -13.21
CA THR A 14 0.04 -0.83 -14.28
C THR A 14 1.52 -1.14 -14.35
N VAL A 15 2.09 -1.80 -13.33
CA VAL A 15 3.51 -2.14 -13.32
C VAL A 15 3.80 -3.45 -14.06
N ASP A 16 5.02 -3.58 -14.58
CA ASP A 16 5.49 -4.82 -15.18
C ASP A 16 5.68 -5.93 -14.13
N ASN A 17 5.71 -7.18 -14.58
CA ASN A 17 5.80 -8.35 -13.69
C ASN A 17 7.09 -8.34 -12.83
N ALA A 18 8.22 -7.87 -13.35
CA ALA A 18 9.47 -7.87 -12.59
C ALA A 18 9.41 -6.85 -11.44
N ALA A 19 8.87 -5.66 -11.69
CA ALA A 19 8.62 -4.67 -10.63
C ALA A 19 7.55 -5.17 -9.64
N PHE A 20 6.46 -5.74 -10.14
CA PHE A 20 5.33 -6.24 -9.34
C PHE A 20 5.78 -7.18 -8.22
N VAL A 21 6.61 -8.18 -8.50
CA VAL A 21 7.02 -9.17 -7.50
C VAL A 21 7.64 -8.51 -6.26
N SER A 22 8.54 -7.54 -6.50
CA SER A 22 9.23 -6.84 -5.42
C SER A 22 8.32 -5.89 -4.64
N LEU A 23 7.45 -5.16 -5.33
CA LEU A 23 6.51 -4.21 -4.74
C LEU A 23 5.40 -4.92 -3.96
N ASN A 24 4.84 -5.99 -4.53
CA ASN A 24 3.83 -6.84 -3.89
C ASN A 24 4.36 -7.45 -2.59
N TYR A 25 5.61 -7.94 -2.61
CA TYR A 25 6.24 -8.44 -1.39
C TYR A 25 6.37 -7.36 -0.31
N ARG A 26 6.80 -6.14 -0.67
CA ARG A 26 6.92 -5.02 0.27
C ARG A 26 5.56 -4.59 0.82
N ALA A 27 4.58 -4.41 -0.05
CA ALA A 27 3.20 -4.06 0.32
C ALA A 27 2.61 -5.11 1.27
N GLN A 28 2.80 -6.40 0.98
CA GLN A 28 2.32 -7.49 1.83
C GLN A 28 2.98 -7.43 3.22
N ARG A 29 4.30 -7.25 3.30
CA ARG A 29 5.01 -7.18 4.58
C ARG A 29 4.54 -6.01 5.45
N GLU A 30 4.25 -4.88 4.82
CA GLU A 30 3.70 -3.72 5.52
C GLU A 30 2.29 -4.01 6.03
N LEU A 31 1.43 -4.56 5.19
CA LEU A 31 0.06 -4.92 5.57
C LEU A 31 0.02 -5.97 6.69
N ASP A 32 0.89 -6.97 6.61
CA ASP A 32 1.09 -7.98 7.64
C ASP A 32 1.54 -7.36 8.97
N ARG A 33 2.40 -6.34 8.91
CA ARG A 33 2.83 -5.62 10.12
C ARG A 33 1.65 -4.88 10.76
N GLN A 34 0.83 -4.21 9.97
CA GLN A 34 -0.32 -3.45 10.48
C GLN A 34 -1.41 -4.34 11.07
N THR A 35 -1.64 -5.50 10.46
CA THR A 35 -2.70 -6.44 10.87
C THR A 35 -2.21 -7.52 11.84
N SER A 36 -0.99 -7.37 12.38
CA SER A 36 -0.35 -8.39 13.25
C SER A 36 -0.36 -9.80 12.63
N ARG A 37 -0.22 -9.87 11.30
CA ARG A 37 -0.26 -11.08 10.47
C ARG A 37 -1.59 -11.84 10.50
N ARG A 38 -2.69 -11.23 10.96
CA ARG A 38 -4.02 -11.89 10.99
C ARG A 38 -4.46 -12.34 9.61
N ILE A 39 -4.33 -11.48 8.59
CA ILE A 39 -4.68 -11.81 7.20
C ILE A 39 -3.96 -13.07 6.72
N SER A 40 -2.67 -13.23 7.04
CA SER A 40 -1.87 -14.38 6.61
C SER A 40 -2.32 -15.71 7.21
N ARG A 41 -3.14 -15.66 8.26
CA ARG A 41 -3.68 -16.81 8.98
C ARG A 41 -5.12 -17.11 8.62
N MET A 42 -5.76 -16.25 7.81
CA MET A 42 -7.14 -16.46 7.37
C MET A 42 -7.19 -17.63 6.39
N GLU A 43 -8.27 -18.41 6.45
CA GLU A 43 -8.53 -19.51 5.51
C GLU A 43 -8.63 -18.97 4.07
N THR A 44 -9.31 -17.84 3.91
CA THR A 44 -9.44 -17.15 2.63
C THR A 44 -9.09 -15.68 2.79
N VAL A 45 -8.34 -15.14 1.81
CA VAL A 45 -8.03 -13.71 1.78
C VAL A 45 -9.26 -12.96 1.28
N PRO A 46 -9.83 -12.04 2.09
CA PRO A 46 -10.99 -11.25 1.69
C PRO A 46 -10.73 -10.40 0.44
N GLU A 47 -11.79 -10.10 -0.31
CA GLU A 47 -11.66 -9.31 -1.53
C GLU A 47 -11.19 -7.87 -1.26
N CYS A 48 -11.62 -7.27 -0.14
CA CYS A 48 -11.16 -5.96 0.32
C CYS A 48 -9.62 -5.91 0.48
N VAL A 49 -9.02 -6.98 1.00
CA VAL A 49 -7.56 -7.11 1.14
C VAL A 49 -6.87 -7.20 -0.22
N LYS A 50 -7.45 -7.95 -1.16
CA LYS A 50 -6.87 -8.09 -2.52
C LYS A 50 -6.89 -6.76 -3.27
N LEU A 51 -8.00 -6.03 -3.20
CA LEU A 51 -8.11 -4.69 -3.78
C LEU A 51 -7.15 -3.70 -3.11
N LEU A 52 -7.05 -3.73 -1.77
CA LEU A 52 -6.06 -2.93 -1.04
C LEU A 52 -4.63 -3.22 -1.50
N MET A 53 -4.28 -4.49 -1.74
CA MET A 53 -2.95 -4.86 -2.21
C MET A 53 -2.63 -4.26 -3.58
N ILE A 54 -3.60 -4.14 -4.49
CA ILE A 54 -3.42 -3.46 -5.79
C ILE A 54 -3.07 -1.99 -5.57
N GLU A 55 -3.87 -1.30 -4.74
CA GLU A 55 -3.67 0.12 -4.42
C GLU A 55 -2.31 0.37 -3.75
N LEU A 56 -1.90 -0.50 -2.83
CA LEU A 56 -0.60 -0.40 -2.16
C LEU A 56 0.56 -0.59 -3.15
N VAL A 57 0.47 -1.56 -4.06
CA VAL A 57 1.50 -1.77 -5.09
C VAL A 57 1.63 -0.54 -6.00
N ASN A 58 0.50 0.04 -6.42
CA ASN A 58 0.47 1.24 -7.26
C ASN A 58 1.06 2.45 -6.52
N LEU A 59 0.74 2.62 -5.24
CA LEU A 59 1.28 3.70 -4.40
C LEU A 59 2.79 3.58 -4.23
N GLU A 60 3.31 2.38 -3.95
CA GLU A 60 4.75 2.14 -3.81
C GLU A 60 5.50 2.39 -5.13
N ALA A 61 4.91 2.01 -6.27
CA ALA A 61 5.47 2.30 -7.59
C ALA A 61 5.57 3.83 -7.83
N ALA A 62 4.50 4.56 -7.55
CA ALA A 62 4.46 6.01 -7.70
C ALA A 62 5.46 6.73 -6.77
N ALA A 63 5.53 6.32 -5.50
CA ALA A 63 6.47 6.87 -4.53
C ALA A 63 7.94 6.59 -4.93
N GLY A 64 8.23 5.39 -5.46
CA GLY A 64 9.55 5.04 -5.97
C GLY A 64 9.98 5.90 -7.16
N MET A 65 9.08 6.16 -8.12
CA MET A 65 9.35 7.06 -9.24
C MET A 65 9.64 8.49 -8.77
N GLN A 66 8.84 9.00 -7.83
CA GLN A 66 9.05 10.35 -7.29
C GLN A 66 10.40 10.48 -6.57
N ALA A 67 10.80 9.46 -5.81
CA ALA A 67 12.11 9.44 -5.14
C ALA A 67 13.29 9.49 -6.12
N LEU A 68 13.17 8.87 -7.30
CA LEU A 68 14.18 8.94 -8.36
C LEU A 68 14.24 10.34 -8.99
N ILE A 69 13.09 10.96 -9.28
CA ILE A 69 13.02 12.33 -9.83
C ILE A 69 13.59 13.35 -8.84
N SER A 70 13.34 13.18 -7.54
CA SER A 70 13.85 14.07 -6.49
C SER A 70 15.30 13.77 -6.07
N SER A 71 15.96 12.76 -6.65
CA SER A 71 17.35 12.41 -6.33
C SER A 71 18.34 13.40 -6.95
N PRO A 72 19.41 13.80 -6.25
CA PRO A 72 20.41 14.75 -6.77
C PRO A 72 21.13 14.28 -8.04
N ALA A 73 21.08 12.98 -8.38
CA ALA A 73 21.60 12.47 -9.66
C ALA A 73 20.73 12.85 -10.87
N ALA A 74 19.44 13.16 -10.67
CA ALA A 74 18.54 13.68 -11.70
C ALA A 74 18.61 15.22 -11.82
N ALA A 75 19.24 15.91 -10.86
CA ALA A 75 19.33 17.37 -10.78
C ALA A 75 20.30 18.02 -11.78
N SER A 76 20.81 17.27 -12.78
CA SER A 76 21.73 17.78 -13.81
C SER A 76 21.04 18.31 -15.07
N PHE A 77 19.73 18.19 -15.22
CA PHE A 77 19.00 18.76 -16.35
C PHE A 77 17.71 19.44 -15.86
N SER A 78 17.47 20.64 -16.38
CA SER A 78 16.30 21.51 -16.13
C SER A 78 16.44 22.51 -14.97
N ASN A 79 17.20 23.58 -15.22
CA ASN A 79 16.97 24.90 -14.60
C ASN A 79 16.58 25.90 -15.68
N ASP A 80 15.48 25.64 -16.40
CA ASP A 80 14.80 26.68 -17.16
C ASP A 80 13.32 26.33 -17.29
N GLY A 81 12.46 27.17 -16.72
CA GLY A 81 11.02 27.15 -16.99
C GLY A 81 10.15 26.33 -16.05
N MET A 82 9.65 26.99 -15.01
CA MET A 82 8.25 26.98 -14.54
C MET A 82 7.41 25.71 -14.75
N SER A 83 6.98 25.10 -13.64
CA SER A 83 5.65 24.50 -13.52
C SER A 83 5.27 24.45 -12.03
N GLU A 84 4.61 25.52 -11.56
CA GLU A 84 3.79 25.45 -10.35
C GLU A 84 2.60 24.53 -10.65
N SER A 85 2.64 23.31 -10.12
CA SER A 85 1.45 22.49 -9.98
C SER A 85 1.10 22.44 -8.50
N TYR A 86 -0.08 22.94 -8.15
CA TYR A 86 -0.72 22.79 -6.83
C TYR A 86 -1.18 21.32 -6.58
N ALA A 87 -0.36 20.35 -6.94
CA ALA A 87 -0.47 18.98 -6.48
C ALA A 87 0.56 18.84 -5.36
N GLU A 88 0.14 18.47 -4.15
CA GLU A 88 1.12 18.17 -3.10
C GLU A 88 2.07 17.10 -3.65
N PRO A 89 3.39 17.34 -3.63
CA PRO A 89 4.34 16.38 -4.17
C PRO A 89 4.20 15.08 -3.39
N LEU A 90 4.23 13.94 -4.09
CA LEU A 90 4.20 12.60 -3.48
C LEU A 90 5.53 12.31 -2.77
N THR A 91 5.74 13.00 -1.66
CA THR A 91 6.85 12.79 -0.72
C THR A 91 6.67 11.47 0.03
N ALA A 92 7.75 11.00 0.68
CA ALA A 92 7.67 9.84 1.55
C ALA A 92 6.62 10.00 2.68
N ASP A 93 6.44 11.21 3.21
CA ASP A 93 5.46 11.52 4.25
C ASP A 93 4.01 11.45 3.73
N THR A 94 3.74 12.09 2.59
CA THR A 94 2.40 12.03 1.96
C THR A 94 2.05 10.61 1.53
N ALA A 95 2.99 9.85 0.97
CA ALA A 95 2.80 8.45 0.64
C ALA A 95 2.48 7.61 1.89
N ALA A 96 3.15 7.86 3.03
CA ALA A 96 2.83 7.18 4.28
C ALA A 96 1.41 7.51 4.77
N LYS A 97 0.98 8.77 4.68
CA LYS A 97 -0.38 9.19 5.02
C LYS A 97 -1.45 8.53 4.14
N TYR A 98 -1.23 8.52 2.81
CA TYR A 98 -2.12 7.83 1.88
C TYR A 98 -2.18 6.34 2.15
N ARG A 99 -1.04 5.71 2.46
CA ARG A 99 -0.98 4.29 2.83
C ARG A 99 -1.84 3.99 4.06
N CYS A 100 -1.67 4.76 5.13
CA CYS A 100 -2.48 4.61 6.34
C CYS A 100 -3.97 4.81 6.04
N LYS A 101 -4.31 5.82 5.25
CA LYS A 101 -5.70 6.09 4.84
C LYS A 101 -6.31 4.91 4.08
N LEU A 102 -5.60 4.38 3.08
CA LEU A 102 -6.05 3.21 2.31
C LEU A 102 -6.27 1.99 3.22
N MET A 103 -5.31 1.70 4.10
CA MET A 103 -5.44 0.59 5.04
C MET A 103 -6.65 0.75 5.96
N THR A 104 -6.89 1.94 6.50
CA THR A 104 -8.09 2.20 7.30
C THR A 104 -9.35 2.01 6.46
N THR A 105 -9.44 2.65 5.29
CA THR A 105 -10.65 2.60 4.44
C THR A 105 -11.04 1.17 4.02
N TYR A 106 -10.06 0.31 3.73
CA TYR A 106 -10.35 -1.05 3.27
C TYR A 106 -10.52 -2.08 4.39
N LEU A 107 -9.97 -1.83 5.58
CA LEU A 107 -9.93 -2.81 6.68
C LEU A 107 -10.78 -2.40 7.88
N GLU A 108 -11.33 -1.20 7.89
CA GLU A 108 -12.26 -0.76 8.93
C GLU A 108 -13.52 -1.62 8.91
N GLY A 109 -13.83 -2.24 10.05
CA GLY A 109 -14.97 -3.16 10.19
C GLY A 109 -14.70 -4.59 9.72
N GLU A 110 -13.57 -4.87 9.07
CA GLU A 110 -13.18 -6.21 8.65
C GLU A 110 -12.58 -7.00 9.82
N CYS A 111 -12.97 -8.27 9.93
CA CYS A 111 -12.51 -9.19 10.97
C CYS A 111 -11.78 -10.40 10.37
N ASP A 112 -10.97 -11.06 11.19
CA ASP A 112 -10.45 -12.39 10.89
C ASP A 112 -11.51 -13.49 11.09
N ASP A 113 -11.14 -14.74 10.81
CA ASP A 113 -12.02 -15.91 10.92
C ASP A 113 -12.58 -16.14 12.34
N ASN A 114 -12.00 -15.51 13.37
CA ASN A 114 -12.47 -15.60 14.76
C ASN A 114 -13.29 -14.37 15.18
N GLY A 115 -13.60 -13.46 14.26
CA GLY A 115 -14.33 -12.22 14.53
C GLY A 115 -13.48 -11.11 15.15
N ILE A 116 -12.14 -11.24 15.17
CA ILE A 116 -11.25 -10.22 15.72
C ILE A 116 -10.98 -9.17 14.64
N PRO A 117 -11.19 -7.86 14.88
CA PRO A 117 -10.95 -6.83 13.88
C PRO A 117 -9.50 -6.84 13.37
N LEU A 118 -9.32 -6.72 12.04
CA LEU A 118 -7.99 -6.81 11.42
C LEU A 118 -7.03 -5.70 11.90
N LEU A 119 -7.57 -4.50 12.15
CA LEU A 119 -6.83 -3.35 12.65
C LEU A 119 -6.68 -3.33 14.19
N TYR A 120 -7.16 -4.35 14.90
CA TYR A 120 -7.09 -4.41 16.36
C TYR A 120 -5.64 -4.50 16.86
N ARG A 121 -5.25 -3.62 17.78
CA ARG A 121 -3.88 -3.53 18.32
C ARG A 121 -3.70 -4.03 19.75
N GLY A 122 -4.68 -4.76 20.30
CA GLY A 122 -4.51 -5.43 21.60
C GLY A 122 -4.75 -4.56 22.83
N VAL A 123 -5.68 -3.60 22.77
CA VAL A 123 -6.26 -3.04 24.00
C VAL A 123 -7.46 -3.88 24.38
N ASP A 124 -7.28 -4.78 25.36
CA ASP A 124 -8.38 -5.42 26.04
C ASP A 124 -9.16 -4.30 26.74
N THR A 125 -10.31 -3.92 26.19
CA THR A 125 -11.31 -3.27 27.03
C THR A 125 -11.94 -4.40 27.84
N ASP A 126 -11.30 -4.74 28.96
CA ASP A 126 -12.03 -5.34 30.08
C ASP A 126 -13.20 -4.39 30.35
N VAL A 127 -14.40 -4.82 29.96
CA VAL A 127 -15.64 -4.15 30.33
C VAL A 127 -15.96 -4.65 31.74
N PRO A 128 -15.91 -3.80 32.78
CA PRO A 128 -16.48 -4.15 34.09
C PRO A 128 -18.01 -4.22 34.04
#